data_AF-A0A382GAF3-F1
#
_entry.id   AF-A0A382GAF3-F1
#
_cell.length_a   1.000
_cell.length_b   1.000
_cell.length_c   1.000
_cell.angle_alpha   90.00
_cell.angle_beta   90.00
_cell.angle_gamma   90.00
#
_symmetry.space_group_name_H-M   'P 1'
#
loop_
_entity.id
_entity.type
_entity.pdbx_description
1 polymer ?
#
loop_
_entity_poly.entity_id
_entity_poly.type
_entity_poly.pdbx_seq_one_letter_code
_entity_poly.pdbx_strand_id
1 'polypeptide(L)'
;VKALKENKKDFGYIPLRVTTQYSLLEGAMKIDELVKKAVKLNIPALGVTDRNNLFGALEFSEYLSNSGIQPIIGCNFSVYHQDQLGTVICYAKNESGYKNLIKISSEIFLNNNNETIDLRRILELNENLICLSGGCDGLINNLLKKDKKKEANELASLLGKTFENRFYIELQRLGIDNYEEDLLNISYDFEIPSVAT
;
A
#
# COMPACT_ATOMS: atom_id res chain seq x y z
N VAL A 1 -26.71 -9.87 4.72
CA VAL A 1 -26.31 -9.65 3.30
C VAL A 1 -27.47 -9.12 2.44
N LYS A 2 -28.29 -8.20 2.97
CA LYS A 2 -29.43 -7.59 2.24
C LYS A 2 -29.14 -6.13 1.82
N ALA A 3 -28.24 -5.45 2.53
CA ALA A 3 -27.84 -4.07 2.27
C ALA A 3 -26.99 -3.85 1.00
N LEU A 4 -26.36 -4.91 0.46
CA LEU A 4 -25.51 -4.81 -0.73
C LEU A 4 -26.26 -4.98 -2.06
N LYS A 5 -27.56 -5.37 -2.05
CA LYS A 5 -28.31 -5.68 -3.27
C LYS A 5 -29.20 -4.56 -3.80
N GLU A 6 -29.43 -3.48 -3.06
CA GLU A 6 -30.45 -2.48 -3.41
C GLU A 6 -29.94 -1.04 -3.62
N ASN A 7 -28.63 -0.81 -3.69
CA ASN A 7 -28.11 0.48 -4.11
C ASN A 7 -26.85 0.30 -4.96
N LYS A 8 -26.98 0.39 -6.30
CA LYS A 8 -25.88 0.87 -7.13
C LYS A 8 -25.69 2.36 -6.84
N LYS A 9 -25.30 2.70 -5.61
CA LYS A 9 -24.68 3.99 -5.34
C LYS A 9 -23.35 3.95 -6.07
N ASP A 10 -23.11 4.93 -6.94
CA ASP A 10 -21.79 5.15 -7.49
C ASP A 10 -20.91 5.52 -6.30
N PHE A 11 -20.19 4.54 -5.77
CA PHE A 11 -19.31 4.76 -4.64
C PHE A 11 -18.10 5.49 -5.21
N GLY A 12 -17.91 6.73 -4.76
CA GLY A 12 -16.75 7.53 -5.15
C GLY A 12 -15.43 6.91 -4.70
N TYR A 13 -14.39 7.74 -4.70
CA TYR A 13 -13.05 7.36 -4.27
C TYR A 13 -13.00 6.66 -2.89
N ILE A 14 -12.24 5.58 -2.80
CA ILE A 14 -11.93 4.84 -1.56
C ILE A 14 -10.48 5.18 -1.17
N PRO A 15 -10.23 5.80 -0.01
CA PRO A 15 -8.87 6.04 0.43
C PRO A 15 -8.21 4.72 0.83
N LEU A 16 -7.18 4.31 0.09
CA LEU A 16 -6.47 3.05 0.31
C LEU A 16 -5.21 3.23 1.16
N ARG A 17 -4.59 4.41 1.12
CA ARG A 17 -3.35 4.73 1.84
C ARG A 17 -3.63 5.69 2.98
N VAL A 18 -3.98 5.14 4.14
CA VAL A 18 -4.08 5.90 5.39
C VAL A 18 -3.04 5.41 6.37
N THR A 19 -2.31 6.36 6.94
CA THR A 19 -1.31 6.13 7.99
C THR A 19 -1.90 6.56 9.33
N THR A 20 -1.95 5.64 10.29
CA THR A 20 -2.51 5.88 11.62
C THR A 20 -1.42 6.25 12.62
N GLN A 21 -1.82 6.59 13.84
CA GLN A 21 -0.92 6.80 14.99
C GLN A 21 0.05 5.64 15.27
N TYR A 22 -0.18 4.45 14.72
CA TYR A 22 0.70 3.29 14.88
C TYR A 22 1.93 3.31 13.97
N SER A 23 1.98 4.21 12.98
CA SER A 23 3.23 4.56 12.32
C SER A 23 4.01 5.54 13.18
N LEU A 24 4.88 5.00 14.03
CA LEU A 24 5.65 5.78 15.00
C LEU A 24 6.41 6.90 14.29
N LEU A 25 6.28 8.13 14.81
CA LEU A 25 6.93 9.34 14.30
C LEU A 25 6.50 9.80 12.89
N GLU A 26 5.54 9.12 12.25
CA GLU A 26 5.01 9.49 10.92
C GLU A 26 3.50 9.80 10.94
N GLY A 27 2.71 9.01 11.68
CA GLY A 27 1.26 9.12 11.70
C GLY A 27 0.71 9.81 12.95
N ALA A 28 -0.27 10.69 12.75
CA ALA A 28 -0.95 11.41 13.84
C ALA A 28 -2.45 11.11 13.95
N MET A 29 -3.01 10.35 12.99
CA MET A 29 -4.44 10.10 12.94
C MET A 29 -4.85 8.96 13.89
N LYS A 30 -5.72 9.28 14.85
CA LYS A 30 -6.35 8.28 15.71
C LYS A 30 -7.41 7.51 14.93
N ILE A 31 -7.50 6.21 15.18
CA ILE A 31 -8.43 5.32 14.47
C ILE A 31 -9.90 5.75 14.70
N ASP A 32 -10.25 6.14 15.93
CA ASP A 32 -11.62 6.56 16.25
C ASP A 32 -12.03 7.85 15.51
N GLU A 33 -11.14 8.82 15.39
CA GLU A 33 -11.35 10.05 14.62
C GLU A 33 -11.47 9.78 13.11
N LEU A 34 -10.63 8.87 12.60
CA LEU A 34 -10.66 8.43 11.21
C LEU A 34 -12.00 7.78 10.86
N VAL A 35 -12.51 6.89 11.73
CA VAL A 35 -13.81 6.22 11.57
C VAL A 35 -14.96 7.23 11.58
N LYS A 36 -14.97 8.17 12.54
CA LYS A 36 -15.98 9.25 12.61
C LYS A 36 -16.02 10.06 11.31
N LYS A 37 -14.86 10.37 10.74
CA LYS A 37 -14.75 11.10 9.47
C LYS A 37 -15.24 10.26 8.29
N ALA A 38 -14.87 8.98 8.23
CA ALA A 38 -15.30 8.07 7.18
C ALA A 38 -16.83 7.87 7.16
N VAL A 39 -17.46 7.72 8.34
CA VAL A 39 -18.93 7.66 8.48
C VAL A 39 -19.57 8.95 7.98
N LYS A 40 -19.07 10.12 8.42
CA LYS A 40 -19.60 11.43 7.99
C LYS A 40 -19.53 11.62 6.47
N LEU A 41 -18.48 11.09 5.84
CA LEU A 41 -18.27 11.16 4.39
C LEU A 41 -18.97 10.03 3.61
N ASN A 42 -19.69 9.13 4.29
CA ASN A 42 -20.32 7.94 3.69
C ASN A 42 -19.33 7.07 2.90
N ILE A 43 -18.10 6.96 3.39
CA ILE A 43 -17.05 6.13 2.78
C ILE A 43 -17.36 4.65 3.07
N PRO A 44 -17.53 3.79 2.06
CA PRO A 44 -17.96 2.41 2.25
C PRO A 44 -16.82 1.46 2.67
N ALA A 45 -15.58 1.82 2.38
CA ALA A 45 -14.38 1.05 2.67
C ALA A 45 -13.20 1.98 2.92
N LEU A 46 -12.21 1.54 3.69
CA LEU A 46 -11.02 2.35 3.98
C LEU A 46 -9.80 1.45 4.19
N GLY A 47 -8.68 1.83 3.58
CA GLY A 47 -7.40 1.13 3.69
C GLY A 47 -6.49 1.74 4.73
N VAL A 48 -5.78 0.88 5.47
CA VAL A 48 -4.68 1.26 6.36
C VAL A 48 -3.36 0.68 5.86
N THR A 49 -2.30 1.49 5.90
CA THR A 49 -0.95 1.13 5.45
C THR A 49 0.08 1.77 6.37
N ASP A 50 0.12 1.30 7.61
CA ASP A 50 1.13 1.76 8.57
C ASP A 50 2.54 1.31 8.16
N ARG A 51 3.56 2.05 8.62
CA ARG A 51 4.97 1.82 8.29
C ARG A 51 5.48 0.56 8.99
N ASN A 52 5.89 -0.44 8.21
CA ASN A 52 6.53 -1.68 8.65
C ASN A 52 5.75 -2.53 9.68
N ASN A 53 4.55 -2.13 10.09
CA ASN A 53 3.83 -2.74 11.20
C ASN A 53 2.33 -2.85 10.96
N LEU A 54 1.70 -3.75 11.71
CA LEU A 54 0.27 -4.01 11.72
C LEU A 54 -0.33 -3.81 13.12
N PHE A 55 0.31 -3.00 13.97
CA PHE A 55 -0.07 -2.88 15.39
C PHE A 55 -1.51 -2.39 15.56
N GLY A 56 -1.94 -1.46 14.70
CA GLY A 56 -3.31 -0.94 14.66
C GLY A 56 -4.30 -1.76 13.86
N ALA A 57 -3.90 -2.86 13.21
CA ALA A 57 -4.74 -3.55 12.22
C ALA A 57 -6.03 -4.15 12.83
N LEU A 58 -5.93 -4.74 14.03
CA LEU A 58 -7.09 -5.32 14.72
C LEU A 58 -8.06 -4.22 15.16
N GLU A 59 -7.57 -3.20 15.85
CA GLU A 59 -8.39 -2.06 16.29
C GLU A 59 -9.06 -1.37 15.10
N PHE A 60 -8.31 -1.11 14.03
CA PHE A 60 -8.84 -0.55 12.78
C PHE A 60 -9.98 -1.41 12.22
N SER A 61 -9.76 -2.73 12.12
CA SER A 61 -10.75 -3.66 11.60
C SER A 61 -12.04 -3.66 12.43
N GLU A 62 -11.93 -3.71 13.76
CA GLU A 62 -13.07 -3.74 14.67
C GLU A 62 -13.88 -2.44 14.62
N TYR A 63 -13.21 -1.28 14.67
CA TYR A 63 -13.88 0.02 14.66
C TYR A 63 -14.63 0.28 13.35
N LEU A 64 -14.01 -0.03 12.21
CA LEU A 64 -14.63 0.15 10.90
C LEU A 64 -15.81 -0.81 10.71
N SER A 65 -15.61 -2.09 11.04
CA SER A 65 -16.65 -3.12 10.90
C SER A 65 -17.88 -2.81 11.76
N ASN A 66 -17.67 -2.37 13.02
CA ASN A 66 -18.75 -1.94 13.91
C ASN A 66 -19.51 -0.71 13.40
N SER A 67 -18.87 0.10 12.55
CA SER A 67 -19.45 1.28 11.91
C SER A 67 -20.03 0.99 10.52
N GLY A 68 -20.03 -0.28 10.08
CA GLY A 68 -20.54 -0.69 8.77
C GLY A 68 -19.63 -0.34 7.58
N ILE A 69 -18.36 -0.03 7.84
CA ILE A 69 -17.34 0.30 6.84
C ILE A 69 -16.44 -0.92 6.64
N GLN A 70 -16.11 -1.26 5.39
CA GLN A 70 -15.20 -2.36 5.09
C GLN A 70 -13.73 -1.97 5.37
N PRO A 71 -13.04 -2.63 6.31
CA PRO A 71 -11.61 -2.43 6.48
C PRO A 71 -10.82 -3.11 5.36
N ILE A 72 -9.77 -2.45 4.87
CA ILE A 72 -8.78 -3.01 3.95
C ILE A 72 -7.42 -2.94 4.64
N ILE A 73 -6.84 -4.10 4.94
CA ILE A 73 -5.60 -4.17 5.73
C ILE A 73 -4.39 -4.27 4.81
N GLY A 74 -3.46 -3.34 4.96
CA GLY A 74 -2.18 -3.33 4.29
C GLY A 74 -1.05 -2.82 5.18
N CYS A 75 0.13 -2.75 4.60
CA CYS A 75 1.35 -2.29 5.25
C CYS A 75 2.24 -1.58 4.22
N ASN A 76 2.84 -0.46 4.62
CA ASN A 76 3.84 0.23 3.84
C ASN A 76 5.22 -0.28 4.26
N PHE A 77 5.80 -1.17 3.46
CA PHE A 77 7.07 -1.83 3.78
C PHE A 77 8.24 -1.00 3.28
N SER A 78 9.15 -0.67 4.19
CA SER A 78 10.47 -0.15 3.87
C SER A 78 11.34 -1.29 3.35
N VAL A 79 11.85 -1.12 2.13
CA VAL A 79 12.59 -2.13 1.42
C VAL A 79 13.86 -1.59 0.82
N TYR A 80 14.80 -2.50 0.58
CA TYR A 80 15.92 -2.25 -0.31
C TYR A 80 15.92 -3.23 -1.47
N HIS A 81 16.37 -2.75 -2.63
CA HIS A 81 16.68 -3.58 -3.78
C HIS A 81 18.04 -3.16 -4.32
N GLN A 82 19.03 -4.05 -4.22
CA GLN A 82 20.43 -3.71 -4.44
C GLN A 82 20.82 -2.52 -3.54
N ASP A 83 21.38 -1.44 -4.10
CA ASP A 83 21.79 -0.24 -3.37
C ASP A 83 20.67 0.83 -3.25
N GLN A 84 19.43 0.49 -3.58
CA GLN A 84 18.31 1.44 -3.57
C GLN A 84 17.36 1.18 -2.43
N LEU A 85 17.09 2.22 -1.65
CA LEU A 85 16.08 2.25 -0.60
C LEU A 85 14.78 2.86 -1.12
N GLY A 86 13.66 2.39 -0.58
CA GLY A 86 12.35 2.95 -0.85
C GLY A 86 11.27 2.12 -0.20
N THR A 87 10.06 2.22 -0.73
CA THR A 87 8.91 1.50 -0.21
C THR A 87 8.17 0.71 -1.27
N VAL A 88 7.37 -0.24 -0.79
CA VAL A 88 6.24 -0.83 -1.52
C VAL A 88 5.07 -0.98 -0.56
N ILE A 89 3.85 -0.84 -1.06
CA ILE A 89 2.64 -1.04 -0.24
C ILE A 89 2.04 -2.39 -0.59
N CYS A 90 1.74 -3.20 0.43
CA CYS A 90 1.09 -4.49 0.24
C CYS A 90 -0.23 -4.56 1.02
N TYR A 91 -1.31 -5.02 0.39
CA TYR A 91 -2.60 -5.32 1.01
C TYR A 91 -2.88 -6.81 1.03
N ALA A 92 -3.55 -7.28 2.07
CA ALA A 92 -4.02 -8.65 2.17
C ALA A 92 -5.32 -8.83 1.37
N LYS A 93 -5.31 -9.72 0.37
CA LYS A 93 -6.54 -10.10 -0.37
C LYS A 93 -7.44 -11.03 0.45
N ASN A 94 -6.86 -11.81 1.35
CA ASN A 94 -7.53 -12.80 2.19
C ASN A 94 -6.67 -13.14 3.44
N GLU A 95 -7.09 -14.14 4.20
CA GLU A 95 -6.41 -14.56 5.43
C GLU A 95 -4.96 -15.04 5.20
N SER A 96 -4.68 -15.78 4.12
CA SER A 96 -3.30 -16.22 3.82
C SER A 96 -2.41 -15.03 3.44
N GLY A 97 -2.95 -14.06 2.68
CA GLY A 97 -2.26 -12.80 2.43
C GLY A 97 -1.98 -12.02 3.73
N TYR A 98 -2.93 -11.98 4.65
CA TYR A 98 -2.72 -11.33 5.95
C TYR A 98 -1.61 -12.00 6.77
N LYS A 99 -1.53 -13.34 6.77
CA LYS A 99 -0.42 -14.08 7.37
C LYS A 99 0.93 -13.73 6.73
N ASN A 100 0.97 -13.52 5.41
CA ASN A 100 2.18 -13.05 4.73
C ASN A 100 2.58 -11.64 5.17
N LEU A 101 1.63 -10.70 5.31
CA LEU A 101 1.94 -9.36 5.84
C LEU A 101 2.53 -9.42 7.26
N ILE A 102 1.94 -10.23 8.14
CA ILE A 102 2.47 -10.44 9.51
C ILE A 102 3.89 -10.97 9.46
N LYS A 103 4.16 -11.97 8.62
CA LYS A 103 5.49 -12.56 8.49
C LYS A 103 6.53 -11.54 8.03
N ILE A 104 6.23 -10.75 7.00
CA ILE A 104 7.13 -9.71 6.50
C ILE A 104 7.39 -8.64 7.58
N SER A 105 6.34 -8.14 8.23
CA SER A 105 6.46 -7.17 9.32
C SER A 105 7.30 -7.71 10.48
N SER A 106 7.11 -8.99 10.85
CA SER A 106 7.89 -9.65 11.89
C SER A 106 9.36 -9.80 11.51
N GLU A 107 9.66 -10.15 10.25
CA GLU A 107 11.03 -10.24 9.74
C GLU A 107 11.74 -8.87 9.79
N ILE A 108 11.04 -7.78 9.46
CA ILE A 108 11.58 -6.42 9.59
C ILE A 108 11.88 -6.08 11.05
N PHE A 109 10.94 -6.36 11.96
CA PHE A 109 11.10 -6.06 13.38
C PHE A 109 12.26 -6.83 14.04
N LEU A 110 12.47 -8.09 13.64
CA LEU A 110 13.55 -8.94 14.16
C LEU A 110 14.92 -8.60 13.54
N ASN A 111 14.95 -7.85 12.44
CA ASN A 111 16.18 -7.46 11.76
C ASN A 111 16.79 -6.24 12.46
N ASN A 112 17.73 -6.48 13.38
CA ASN A 112 18.33 -5.50 14.29
C ASN A 112 19.08 -4.31 13.65
N ASN A 113 19.18 -4.25 12.31
CA ASN A 113 20.15 -3.38 11.66
C ASN A 113 19.57 -2.13 10.97
N ASN A 114 18.37 -2.10 10.39
CA ASN A 114 17.93 -0.94 9.56
C ASN A 114 16.41 -0.81 9.29
N GLU A 115 15.52 -1.46 10.04
CA GLU A 115 14.04 -1.40 9.82
C GLU A 115 13.60 -1.59 8.34
N THR A 116 14.40 -2.33 7.58
CA THR A 116 14.22 -2.57 6.15
C THR A 116 14.43 -4.03 5.86
N ILE A 117 13.78 -4.50 4.80
CA ILE A 117 13.93 -5.87 4.31
C ILE A 117 14.31 -5.86 2.83
N ASP A 118 14.98 -6.91 2.39
CA ASP A 118 15.22 -7.10 0.97
C ASP A 118 13.89 -7.29 0.24
N LEU A 119 13.67 -6.57 -0.86
CA LEU A 119 12.50 -6.71 -1.71
C LEU A 119 12.25 -8.18 -2.10
N ARG A 120 13.30 -8.99 -2.27
CA ARG A 120 13.21 -10.44 -2.54
C ARG A 120 12.28 -11.17 -1.58
N ARG A 121 12.27 -10.80 -0.30
CA ARG A 121 11.39 -11.41 0.71
C ARG A 121 9.92 -11.15 0.45
N ILE A 122 9.58 -9.96 -0.05
CA ILE A 122 8.21 -9.63 -0.46
C ILE A 122 7.83 -10.40 -1.73
N LEU A 123 8.76 -10.53 -2.68
CA LEU A 123 8.53 -11.32 -3.89
C LEU A 123 8.31 -12.81 -3.57
N GLU A 124 9.02 -13.37 -2.61
CA GLU A 124 8.84 -14.76 -2.16
C GLU A 124 7.52 -14.96 -1.39
N LEU A 125 7.07 -13.97 -0.63
CA LEU A 125 5.84 -14.00 0.18
C LEU A 125 4.65 -13.29 -0.51
N ASN A 126 4.68 -13.18 -1.85
CA ASN A 126 3.71 -12.38 -2.61
C ASN A 126 2.29 -12.98 -2.66
N GLU A 127 2.12 -14.27 -2.29
CA GLU A 127 0.86 -14.98 -2.48
C GLU A 127 -0.29 -14.27 -1.76
N ASN A 128 -1.40 -14.06 -2.47
CA ASN A 128 -2.59 -13.37 -1.97
C ASN A 128 -2.36 -11.94 -1.45
N LEU A 129 -1.28 -11.28 -1.91
CA LEU A 129 -1.05 -9.86 -1.69
C LEU A 129 -1.40 -9.04 -2.94
N ILE A 130 -1.87 -7.81 -2.73
CA ILE A 130 -1.95 -6.76 -3.76
C ILE A 130 -0.82 -5.78 -3.45
N CYS A 131 -0.03 -5.38 -4.45
CA CYS A 131 1.11 -4.51 -4.30
C CYS A 131 0.92 -3.19 -5.05
N LEU A 132 1.26 -2.07 -4.42
CA LEU A 132 1.38 -0.76 -5.07
C LEU A 132 2.84 -0.32 -5.12
N SER A 133 3.18 0.50 -6.11
CA SER A 133 4.56 0.96 -6.35
C SER A 133 5.16 1.82 -5.23
N GLY A 134 4.36 2.34 -4.28
CA GLY A 134 4.81 3.11 -3.12
C GLY A 134 4.73 4.63 -3.27
N GLY A 135 4.32 5.13 -4.44
CA GLY A 135 4.12 6.55 -4.71
C GLY A 135 5.41 7.36 -4.53
N CYS A 136 5.33 8.47 -3.80
CA CYS A 136 6.46 9.41 -3.67
C CYS A 136 7.73 8.79 -3.08
N ASP A 137 7.61 7.86 -2.14
CA ASP A 137 8.74 7.18 -1.49
C ASP A 137 9.04 5.79 -2.07
N GLY A 138 8.27 5.40 -3.09
CA GLY A 138 8.34 4.09 -3.71
C GLY A 138 9.70 3.82 -4.35
N LEU A 139 10.13 2.55 -4.37
CA LEU A 139 11.40 2.16 -4.98
C LEU A 139 11.51 2.63 -6.45
N ILE A 140 10.43 2.48 -7.22
CA ILE A 140 10.39 2.90 -8.64
C ILE A 140 10.59 4.42 -8.73
N ASN A 141 9.86 5.20 -7.93
CA ASN A 141 9.97 6.66 -7.94
C ASN A 141 11.36 7.15 -7.49
N ASN A 142 11.96 6.48 -6.50
CA ASN A 142 13.31 6.79 -6.04
C ASN A 142 14.40 6.50 -7.08
N LEU A 143 14.18 5.50 -7.95
CA LEU A 143 15.05 5.26 -9.11
C LEU A 143 14.91 6.37 -10.16
N LEU A 144 13.67 6.79 -10.45
CA LEU A 144 13.40 7.91 -11.36
C LEU A 144 14.05 9.21 -10.86
N LYS A 145 13.96 9.50 -9.55
CA LYS A 145 14.63 10.64 -8.88
C LYS A 145 16.16 10.64 -9.02
N LYS A 146 16.76 9.50 -9.31
CA LYS A 146 18.21 9.34 -9.48
C LYS A 146 18.60 9.17 -10.95
N ASP A 147 17.71 9.53 -11.88
CA ASP A 147 17.87 9.37 -13.33
C ASP A 147 18.12 7.92 -13.79
N LYS A 148 17.74 6.93 -12.96
CA LYS A 148 17.89 5.49 -13.23
C LYS A 148 16.64 4.91 -13.89
N LYS A 149 16.23 5.48 -15.03
CA LYS A 149 14.98 5.10 -15.72
C LYS A 149 14.96 3.64 -16.17
N LYS A 150 16.10 3.11 -16.62
CA LYS A 150 16.22 1.72 -17.06
C LYS A 150 15.93 0.77 -15.90
N GLU A 151 16.55 1.00 -14.75
CA GLU A 151 16.35 0.20 -13.54
C GLU A 151 14.92 0.34 -12.99
N ALA A 152 14.31 1.53 -13.09
CA ALA A 152 12.92 1.74 -12.72
C ALA A 152 11.98 0.86 -13.58
N ASN A 153 12.22 0.82 -14.90
CA ASN A 153 11.46 -0.02 -15.84
C ASN A 153 11.66 -1.51 -15.59
N GLU A 154 12.90 -1.95 -15.34
CA GLU A 154 13.21 -3.34 -15.00
C GLU A 154 12.52 -3.76 -13.70
N LEU A 155 12.50 -2.89 -12.69
CA LEU A 155 11.83 -3.14 -11.42
C LEU A 155 10.30 -3.19 -11.58
N ALA A 156 9.72 -2.26 -12.35
CA ALA A 156 8.28 -2.28 -12.65
C ALA A 156 7.88 -3.56 -13.38
N SER A 157 8.67 -4.00 -14.38
CA SER A 157 8.43 -5.25 -15.08
C SER A 157 8.57 -6.46 -14.15
N LEU A 158 9.54 -6.47 -13.22
CA LEU A 158 9.70 -7.54 -12.23
C LEU A 158 8.48 -7.64 -11.33
N LEU A 159 8.05 -6.52 -10.74
CA LEU A 159 6.88 -6.46 -9.86
C LEU A 159 5.60 -6.85 -10.61
N GLY A 160 5.40 -6.34 -11.82
CA GLY A 160 4.27 -6.70 -12.68
C GLY A 160 4.22 -8.19 -13.00
N LYS A 161 5.37 -8.83 -13.29
CA LYS A 161 5.43 -10.29 -13.51
C LYS A 161 5.17 -11.10 -12.24
N THR A 162 5.68 -10.67 -11.09
CA THR A 162 5.53 -11.42 -9.83
C THR A 162 4.11 -11.35 -9.27
N PHE A 163 3.49 -10.17 -9.32
CA PHE A 163 2.15 -9.96 -8.77
C PHE A 163 1.04 -10.12 -9.81
N GLU A 164 1.39 -10.22 -11.10
CA GLU A 164 0.46 -10.33 -12.22
C GLU A 164 -0.58 -9.20 -12.15
N ASN A 165 -1.88 -9.52 -12.22
CA ASN A 165 -3.00 -8.57 -12.12
C ASN A 165 -3.21 -7.97 -10.71
N ARG A 166 -2.20 -8.05 -9.83
CA ARG A 166 -2.24 -7.56 -8.44
C ARG A 166 -1.18 -6.51 -8.16
N PHE A 167 -0.50 -5.99 -9.18
CA PHE A 167 0.41 -4.85 -9.06
C PHE A 167 -0.19 -3.61 -9.72
N TYR A 168 -0.01 -2.47 -9.06
CA TYR A 168 -0.52 -1.19 -9.53
C TYR A 168 0.54 -0.10 -9.39
N ILE A 169 0.59 0.79 -10.38
CA ILE A 169 1.37 2.04 -10.28
C ILE A 169 0.58 3.04 -9.44
N GLU A 170 1.12 3.40 -8.29
CA GLU A 170 0.54 4.36 -7.38
C GLU A 170 0.87 5.79 -7.82
N LEU A 171 -0.16 6.64 -7.93
CA LEU A 171 -0.03 8.05 -8.26
C LEU A 171 -0.52 8.91 -7.09
N GLN A 172 0.30 9.88 -6.69
CA GLN A 172 0.03 10.78 -5.59
C GLN A 172 0.25 12.23 -6.03
N ARG A 173 -0.73 13.10 -5.74
CA ARG A 173 -0.66 14.54 -6.06
C ARG A 173 -0.47 15.36 -4.79
N LEU A 174 0.67 15.15 -4.15
CA LEU A 174 1.03 15.84 -2.90
C LEU A 174 1.76 17.18 -3.13
N GLY A 175 2.17 17.45 -4.37
CA GLY A 175 2.92 18.67 -4.72
C GLY A 175 4.38 18.67 -4.25
N ILE A 176 4.92 17.50 -3.89
CA ILE A 176 6.29 17.32 -3.35
C ILE A 176 7.25 16.66 -4.36
N ASP A 177 6.73 16.04 -5.40
CA ASP A 177 7.48 15.46 -6.50
C ASP A 177 6.75 15.63 -7.83
N ASN A 178 7.45 15.41 -8.95
CA ASN A 178 6.95 15.67 -10.29
C ASN A 178 7.32 14.54 -11.27
N TYR A 179 7.14 13.29 -10.83
CA TYR A 179 7.42 12.08 -11.62
C TYR A 179 6.14 11.34 -12.02
N GLU A 180 4.96 11.97 -11.88
CA GLU A 180 3.66 11.39 -12.28
C GLU A 180 3.68 10.97 -13.76
N GLU A 181 4.25 11.79 -14.64
CA GLU A 181 4.33 11.50 -16.08
C GLU A 181 5.22 10.27 -16.36
N ASP A 182 6.39 10.16 -15.71
CA ASP A 182 7.25 8.98 -15.84
C ASP A 182 6.55 7.72 -15.31
N LEU A 183 5.85 7.81 -14.17
CA LEU A 183 5.08 6.70 -13.61
C LEU A 183 3.92 6.28 -14.53
N LEU A 184 3.23 7.24 -15.16
CA LEU A 184 2.20 6.98 -16.15
C LEU A 184 2.78 6.31 -17.40
N ASN A 185 3.93 6.76 -17.89
CA ASN A 185 4.61 6.12 -19.01
C ASN A 185 4.95 4.66 -18.70
N ILE A 186 5.47 4.37 -17.50
CA ILE A 186 5.69 2.99 -17.02
C ILE A 186 4.39 2.19 -17.01
N SER A 187 3.30 2.78 -16.49
CA SER A 187 1.98 2.15 -16.47
C SER A 187 1.52 1.76 -17.88
N TYR A 188 1.68 2.64 -18.87
CA TYR A 188 1.31 2.36 -20.26
C TYR A 188 2.23 1.35 -20.94
N ASP A 189 3.55 1.50 -20.82
CA ASP A 189 4.55 0.66 -21.49
C ASP A 189 4.48 -0.81 -21.05
N PHE A 190 4.11 -1.05 -19.79
CA PHE A 190 4.01 -2.40 -19.21
C PHE A 190 2.57 -2.87 -18.99
N GLU A 191 1.57 -2.10 -19.45
CA GLU A 191 0.13 -2.38 -19.26
C GLU A 191 -0.25 -2.63 -17.77
N ILE A 192 0.42 -1.93 -16.85
CA ILE A 192 0.18 -2.04 -15.41
C ILE A 192 -0.90 -1.01 -15.03
N PRO A 193 -1.99 -1.39 -14.37
CA PRO A 193 -3.03 -0.43 -13.98
C PRO A 193 -2.50 0.61 -12.98
N SER A 194 -2.95 1.85 -13.10
CA SER A 194 -2.65 2.91 -12.13
C SER A 194 -3.72 3.02 -11.04
N VAL A 195 -3.35 3.43 -9.84
CA VAL A 195 -4.28 3.75 -8.75
C VAL A 195 -3.92 5.10 -8.12
N ALA A 196 -4.93 5.91 -7.79
CA ALA A 196 -4.75 7.16 -7.06
C ALA A 196 -4.80 6.90 -5.54
N THR A 197 -3.87 7.49 -4.79
CA THR A 197 -3.83 7.43 -3.32
C THR A 197 -3.60 8.79 -2.69
#